data_AF-A0A3M1CU76-F1
#
_entry.id   AF-A0A3M1CU76-F1
#
_cell.length_a   1.000
_cell.length_b   1.000
_cell.length_c   1.000
_cell.angle_alpha   90.00
_cell.angle_beta   90.00
_cell.angle_gamma   90.00
#
_symmetry.space_group_name_H-M   'P 1'
#
loop_
_entity.id
_entity.type
_entity.pdbx_description
1 polymer ?
#
loop_
_entity_poly.entity_id
_entity_poly.type
_entity_poly.pdbx_seq_one_letter_code
_entity_poly.pdbx_strand_id
1 'polypeptide(L)'
;MRCATYSSRRPPVGEELEAAARCMFEQAELIYRRYQKIKLLPPRRRLEKALNRKASLLKQAESMFARVIATGVLEWASAALYRVGEMYAAFASSIYNSPMPRGLNEEERQIYKQQLQSLAYPIEDKAIQAFEISLQTARKHGYYSRWTLKTLEQLRKLDPNRYPEPSEMRPGLDWMDSYTTAPLMMKQSRANGYDAKTRVRKQ
;
A
#
# COMPACT_ATOMS: atom_id res chain seq x y z
N MET A 1 -19.27 -22.03 1.30
CA MET A 1 -19.16 -22.10 -0.18
C MET A 1 -18.02 -23.04 -0.52
N ARG A 2 -18.25 -24.04 -1.38
CA ARG A 2 -17.17 -24.86 -1.95
C ARG A 2 -16.79 -24.24 -3.29
N CYS A 3 -15.51 -23.94 -3.51
CA CYS A 3 -15.06 -23.52 -4.84
C CYS A 3 -15.07 -24.69 -5.82
N ALA A 4 -15.28 -24.40 -7.10
CA ALA A 4 -15.15 -25.40 -8.14
C ALA A 4 -13.72 -25.98 -8.11
N THR A 5 -13.62 -27.30 -7.99
CA THR A 5 -12.35 -28.02 -8.10
C THR A 5 -12.11 -28.31 -9.57
N TYR A 6 -11.23 -27.52 -10.20
CA TYR A 6 -10.81 -27.79 -11.57
C TYR A 6 -9.93 -29.04 -11.63
N SER A 7 -10.17 -29.89 -12.62
CA SER A 7 -9.34 -31.07 -12.89
C SER A 7 -7.95 -30.65 -13.33
N SER A 8 -6.90 -31.30 -12.79
CA SER A 8 -5.51 -31.04 -13.17
C SER A 8 -5.22 -31.25 -14.67
N ARG A 9 -6.12 -31.94 -15.38
CA ARG A 9 -6.02 -32.21 -16.82
C ARG A 9 -6.38 -31.00 -17.70
N ARG A 10 -7.09 -30.00 -17.18
CA ARG A 10 -7.44 -28.76 -17.87
C ARG A 10 -7.38 -27.59 -16.89
N PRO A 11 -6.25 -26.86 -16.81
CA PRO A 11 -6.19 -25.68 -15.96
C PRO A 11 -7.18 -24.63 -16.47
N PRO A 12 -7.87 -23.91 -15.57
CA PRO A 12 -8.77 -22.83 -15.97
C PRO A 12 -7.96 -21.70 -16.63
N VAL A 13 -8.54 -21.08 -17.64
CA VAL A 13 -7.93 -19.97 -18.40
C VAL A 13 -8.92 -18.82 -18.54
N GLY A 14 -8.42 -17.59 -18.67
CA GLY A 14 -9.26 -16.39 -18.82
C GLY A 14 -10.24 -16.22 -17.65
N GLU A 15 -11.53 -16.07 -17.96
CA GLU A 15 -12.60 -15.83 -16.98
C GLU A 15 -12.73 -16.95 -15.93
N GLU A 16 -12.51 -18.21 -16.32
CA GLU A 16 -12.57 -19.34 -15.40
C GLU A 16 -11.48 -19.27 -14.33
N LEU A 17 -10.29 -18.80 -14.72
CA LEU A 17 -9.16 -18.62 -13.82
C LEU A 17 -9.42 -17.47 -12.84
N GLU A 18 -10.00 -16.37 -13.33
CA GLU A 18 -10.39 -15.24 -12.48
C GLU A 18 -11.47 -15.65 -11.46
N ALA A 19 -12.48 -16.42 -11.89
CA ALA A 19 -13.52 -16.94 -11.03
C ALA A 19 -12.94 -17.89 -9.96
N ALA A 20 -12.01 -18.76 -10.35
CA ALA A 20 -11.30 -19.64 -9.42
C ALA A 20 -10.47 -18.84 -8.40
N ALA A 21 -9.69 -17.85 -8.85
CA ALA A 21 -8.87 -17.00 -8.01
C ALA A 21 -9.72 -16.20 -7.01
N ARG A 22 -10.83 -15.61 -7.47
CA ARG A 22 -11.82 -14.94 -6.62
C ARG A 22 -12.34 -15.86 -5.54
N CYS A 23 -12.72 -17.08 -5.92
CA CYS A 23 -13.29 -18.03 -4.98
C CYS A 23 -12.26 -18.45 -3.92
N MET A 24 -10.99 -18.69 -4.31
CA MET A 24 -9.90 -18.96 -3.37
C MET A 24 -9.66 -17.78 -2.42
N PHE A 25 -9.71 -16.55 -2.92
CA PHE A 25 -9.60 -15.33 -2.11
C PHE A 25 -10.73 -15.24 -1.08
N GLU A 26 -11.98 -15.47 -1.47
CA GLU A 26 -13.12 -15.47 -0.55
C GLU A 26 -13.02 -16.56 0.53
N GLN A 27 -12.43 -17.73 0.21
CA GLN A 27 -12.14 -18.73 1.24
C GLN A 27 -11.08 -18.24 2.24
N ALA A 28 -10.01 -17.60 1.75
CA ALA A 28 -8.96 -17.03 2.61
C ALA A 28 -9.51 -15.91 3.50
N GLU A 29 -10.44 -15.10 2.96
CA GLU A 29 -11.17 -14.06 3.70
C GLU A 29 -11.94 -14.62 4.91
N LEU A 30 -12.41 -15.86 4.87
CA LEU A 30 -13.06 -16.47 6.05
C LEU A 30 -12.08 -16.65 7.21
N ILE A 31 -10.82 -17.01 6.93
CA ILE A 31 -9.77 -17.12 7.95
C ILE A 31 -9.34 -15.74 8.42
N TYR A 32 -9.19 -14.78 7.50
CA TYR A 32 -8.92 -13.39 7.82
C TYR A 32 -9.97 -12.80 8.78
N ARG A 33 -11.27 -13.01 8.52
CA ARG A 33 -12.34 -12.56 9.42
C ARG A 33 -12.28 -13.23 10.79
N ARG A 34 -11.86 -14.50 10.88
CA ARG A 34 -11.63 -15.18 12.17
C ARG A 34 -10.44 -14.57 12.90
N TYR A 35 -9.38 -14.22 12.19
CA TYR A 35 -8.20 -13.53 12.74
C TYR A 35 -8.58 -12.16 13.32
N GLN A 36 -9.33 -11.35 12.58
CA GLN A 36 -9.76 -10.01 13.03
C GLN A 36 -10.61 -10.04 14.31
N LYS A 37 -11.42 -11.08 14.51
CA LYS A 37 -12.27 -11.22 15.70
C LYS A 37 -11.47 -11.44 16.99
N ILE A 38 -10.21 -11.85 16.91
CA ILE A 38 -9.38 -12.08 18.09
C ILE A 38 -8.85 -10.75 18.62
N LYS A 39 -9.42 -10.32 19.75
CA LYS A 39 -8.94 -9.20 20.54
C LYS A 39 -7.91 -9.68 21.56
N LEU A 40 -6.78 -8.98 21.66
CA LEU A 40 -5.78 -9.23 22.69
C LEU A 40 -6.21 -8.47 23.95
N LEU A 41 -6.95 -9.15 24.82
CA LEU A 41 -7.45 -8.59 26.08
C LEU A 41 -6.74 -9.24 27.28
N PRO A 42 -6.50 -8.49 28.37
CA PRO A 42 -6.08 -9.08 29.65
C PRO A 42 -7.18 -10.03 30.18
N PRO A 43 -6.87 -11.05 31.01
CA PRO A 43 -5.63 -11.34 31.75
C PRO A 43 -4.58 -12.19 30.99
N ARG A 44 -3.34 -12.22 31.50
CA ARG A 44 -2.14 -12.85 30.85
C ARG A 44 -2.37 -14.26 30.29
N ARG A 45 -3.03 -15.17 31.03
CA ARG A 45 -3.31 -16.54 30.54
C ARG A 45 -4.21 -16.57 29.30
N ARG A 46 -5.13 -15.61 29.17
CA ARG A 46 -5.97 -15.47 27.98
C ARG A 46 -5.20 -14.81 26.84
N LEU A 47 -4.28 -13.90 27.17
CA LEU A 47 -3.41 -13.23 26.21
C LEU A 47 -2.49 -14.22 25.48
N GLU A 48 -1.79 -15.11 26.19
CA GLU A 48 -0.91 -16.11 25.58
C GLU A 48 -1.68 -17.05 24.63
N LYS A 49 -2.85 -17.54 25.05
CA LYS A 49 -3.73 -18.35 24.18
C LYS A 49 -4.24 -17.57 22.97
N ALA A 50 -4.61 -16.30 23.16
CA ALA A 50 -5.09 -15.44 22.07
C ALA A 50 -3.98 -15.14 21.06
N LEU A 51 -2.76 -14.86 21.52
CA LEU A 51 -1.57 -14.65 20.69
C LEU A 51 -1.25 -15.89 19.86
N ASN A 52 -1.18 -17.07 20.49
CA ASN A 52 -0.91 -18.33 19.79
C ASN A 52 -1.98 -18.62 18.73
N ARG A 53 -3.26 -18.39 19.06
CA ARG A 53 -4.36 -18.56 18.12
C ARG A 53 -4.30 -17.55 16.97
N LYS A 54 -3.96 -16.29 17.25
CA LYS A 54 -3.81 -15.23 16.27
C LYS A 54 -2.65 -15.51 15.31
N ALA A 55 -1.51 -15.95 15.83
CA ALA A 55 -0.35 -16.37 15.04
C ALA A 55 -0.63 -17.61 14.17
N SER A 56 -1.36 -18.60 14.71
CA SER A 56 -1.77 -19.79 13.95
C SER A 56 -2.72 -19.43 12.79
N LEU A 57 -3.72 -18.57 13.03
CA LEU A 57 -4.61 -18.09 11.98
C LEU A 57 -3.88 -17.21 10.96
N LEU A 58 -2.89 -16.43 11.39
CA LEU A 58 -2.05 -15.66 10.48
C LEU A 58 -1.31 -16.58 9.50
N LYS A 59 -0.59 -17.58 10.00
CA LYS A 59 0.11 -18.57 9.14
C LYS A 59 -0.86 -19.32 8.22
N GLN A 60 -2.05 -19.67 8.72
CA GLN A 60 -3.06 -20.34 7.92
C GLN A 60 -3.59 -19.44 6.79
N ALA A 61 -3.91 -18.18 7.09
CA ALA A 61 -4.37 -17.21 6.10
C ALA A 61 -3.28 -16.91 5.06
N GLU A 62 -2.04 -16.72 5.50
CA GLU A 62 -0.88 -16.52 4.64
C GLU A 62 -0.73 -17.67 3.64
N SER A 63 -0.81 -18.93 4.09
CA SER A 63 -0.78 -20.10 3.21
C SER A 63 -1.93 -20.11 2.19
N MET A 64 -3.13 -19.68 2.57
CA MET A 64 -4.27 -19.62 1.66
C MET A 64 -4.13 -18.48 0.64
N PHE A 65 -3.71 -17.29 1.09
CA PHE A 65 -3.45 -16.16 0.21
C PHE A 65 -2.28 -16.42 -0.74
N ALA A 66 -1.25 -17.16 -0.31
CA ALA A 66 -0.15 -17.60 -1.18
C ALA A 66 -0.67 -18.43 -2.37
N ARG A 67 -1.71 -19.26 -2.18
CA ARG A 67 -2.35 -19.99 -3.30
C ARG A 67 -3.07 -19.05 -4.26
N VAL A 68 -3.70 -18.00 -3.76
CA VAL A 68 -4.33 -16.96 -4.60
C VAL A 68 -3.26 -16.23 -5.41
N ILE A 69 -2.15 -15.85 -4.78
CA ILE A 69 -1.03 -15.20 -5.45
C ILE A 69 -0.46 -16.09 -6.55
N ALA A 70 -0.34 -17.39 -6.30
CA ALA A 70 0.14 -18.37 -7.28
C ALA A 70 -0.75 -18.53 -8.51
N THR A 71 -2.01 -18.07 -8.48
CA THR A 71 -2.88 -18.06 -9.68
C THR A 71 -2.43 -17.06 -10.74
N GLY A 72 -1.62 -16.05 -10.37
CA GLY A 72 -1.12 -15.02 -11.27
C GLY A 72 -2.15 -13.97 -11.69
N VAL A 73 -3.41 -14.08 -11.24
CA VAL A 73 -4.46 -13.09 -11.55
C VAL A 73 -4.21 -11.82 -10.75
N LEU A 74 -3.83 -10.74 -11.42
CA LEU A 74 -3.30 -9.51 -10.79
C LEU A 74 -4.25 -8.86 -9.76
N GLU A 75 -5.56 -8.79 -10.04
CA GLU A 75 -6.55 -8.24 -9.10
C GLU A 75 -6.51 -9.00 -7.77
N TRP A 76 -6.63 -10.33 -7.83
CA TRP A 76 -6.72 -11.18 -6.63
C TRP A 76 -5.36 -11.41 -5.96
N ALA A 77 -4.27 -11.46 -6.72
CA ALA A 77 -2.92 -11.53 -6.18
C ALA A 77 -2.57 -10.25 -5.41
N SER A 78 -2.91 -9.08 -5.96
CA SER A 78 -2.72 -7.78 -5.29
C SER A 78 -3.60 -7.66 -4.04
N ALA A 79 -4.86 -8.10 -4.12
CA ALA A 79 -5.75 -8.18 -2.96
C ALA A 79 -5.18 -9.09 -1.87
N ALA A 80 -4.68 -10.26 -2.23
CA ALA A 80 -4.11 -11.24 -1.31
C ALA A 80 -2.85 -10.71 -0.61
N LEU A 81 -1.91 -10.10 -1.36
CA LEU A 81 -0.72 -9.49 -0.77
C LEU A 81 -1.06 -8.35 0.18
N TYR A 82 -2.01 -7.49 -0.20
CA TYR A 82 -2.51 -6.44 0.68
C TYR A 82 -3.07 -7.01 1.99
N ARG A 83 -3.88 -8.07 1.93
CA ARG A 83 -4.42 -8.72 3.14
C ARG A 83 -3.34 -9.33 4.02
N VAL A 84 -2.33 -9.96 3.43
CA VAL A 84 -1.20 -10.51 4.19
C VAL A 84 -0.45 -9.39 4.92
N GLY A 85 -0.11 -8.29 4.23
CA GLY A 85 0.52 -7.12 4.84
C GLY A 85 -0.32 -6.52 5.96
N GLU A 86 -1.64 -6.34 5.73
CA GLU A 86 -2.58 -5.82 6.73
C GLU A 86 -2.65 -6.70 7.98
N MET A 87 -2.64 -8.03 7.82
CA MET A 87 -2.62 -8.96 8.94
C MET A 87 -1.35 -8.82 9.78
N TYR A 88 -0.18 -8.75 9.15
CA TYR A 88 1.10 -8.57 9.82
C TYR A 88 1.18 -7.22 10.54
N ALA A 89 0.78 -6.13 9.87
CA ALA A 89 0.74 -4.78 10.46
C ALA A 89 -0.20 -4.73 11.68
N ALA A 90 -1.39 -5.30 11.56
CA ALA A 90 -2.33 -5.40 12.68
C ALA A 90 -1.81 -6.29 13.81
N PHE A 91 -0.95 -7.27 13.52
CA PHE A 91 -0.32 -8.10 14.54
C PHE A 91 0.74 -7.31 15.31
N ALA A 92 1.66 -6.65 14.60
CA ALA A 92 2.67 -5.77 15.20
C ALA A 92 2.04 -4.66 16.05
N SER A 93 1.04 -3.97 15.50
CA SER A 93 0.25 -2.96 16.23
C SER A 93 -0.37 -3.50 17.51
N SER A 94 -0.86 -4.76 17.48
CA SER A 94 -1.43 -5.38 18.68
C SER A 94 -0.40 -5.76 19.74
N ILE A 95 0.87 -5.94 19.37
CA ILE A 95 1.99 -6.16 20.30
C ILE A 95 2.42 -4.81 20.91
N TYR A 96 2.57 -3.77 20.09
CA TYR A 96 2.90 -2.42 20.57
C TYR A 96 1.86 -1.89 21.57
N ASN A 97 0.58 -2.17 21.32
CA ASN A 97 -0.53 -1.73 22.17
C ASN A 97 -0.91 -2.74 23.27
N SER A 98 -0.05 -3.72 23.56
CA SER A 98 -0.30 -4.70 24.61
C SER A 98 -0.39 -4.02 25.99
N PRO A 99 -1.36 -4.40 26.85
CA PRO A 99 -1.52 -3.77 28.16
C PRO A 99 -0.28 -4.00 29.03
N MET A 100 0.19 -2.95 29.70
CA MET A 100 1.33 -3.03 30.62
C MET A 100 0.94 -3.77 31.91
N PRO A 101 1.83 -4.62 32.45
CA PRO A 101 1.67 -5.19 33.79
C PRO A 101 1.56 -4.09 34.86
N ARG A 102 0.73 -4.32 35.88
CA ARG A 102 0.64 -3.42 37.04
C ARG A 102 1.86 -3.60 37.94
N GLY A 103 2.31 -2.52 38.59
CA GLY A 103 3.37 -2.55 39.61
C GLY A 103 4.80 -2.34 39.11
N LEU A 104 4.99 -2.02 37.82
CA LEU A 104 6.31 -1.67 37.27
C LEU A 104 6.69 -0.23 37.64
N ASN A 105 7.95 0.02 37.98
CA ASN A 105 8.50 1.37 38.09
C ASN A 105 8.72 2.01 36.69
N GLU A 106 9.18 3.25 36.61
CA GLU A 106 9.34 3.92 35.30
C GLU A 106 10.41 3.26 34.43
N GLU A 107 11.56 2.87 35.01
CA GLU A 107 12.65 2.22 34.28
C GLU A 107 12.22 0.85 33.71
N GLU A 108 11.53 0.05 34.52
CA GLU A 108 10.98 -1.25 34.14
C GLU A 108 9.92 -1.12 33.05
N ARG A 109 9.10 -0.05 33.07
CA ARG A 109 8.15 0.25 31.98
C ARG A 109 8.87 0.53 30.67
N GLN A 110 9.98 1.27 30.70
CA GLN A 110 10.75 1.55 29.49
C GLN A 110 11.43 0.29 28.94
N ILE A 111 12.04 -0.53 29.80
CA ILE A 111 12.62 -1.82 29.41
C ILE A 111 11.56 -2.72 28.79
N TYR A 112 10.37 -2.79 29.39
CA TYR A 112 9.26 -3.60 28.86
C TYR A 112 8.78 -3.09 27.49
N LYS A 113 8.66 -1.78 27.30
CA LYS A 113 8.34 -1.19 25.98
C LYS A 113 9.39 -1.54 24.93
N GLN A 114 10.68 -1.45 25.27
CA GLN A 114 11.78 -1.82 24.36
C GLN A 114 11.70 -3.30 23.98
N GLN A 115 11.36 -4.18 24.91
CA GLN A 115 11.12 -5.60 24.62
C GLN A 115 9.93 -5.81 23.68
N LEU A 116 8.82 -5.10 23.88
CA LEU A 116 7.69 -5.17 22.94
C LEU A 116 8.07 -4.67 21.55
N GLN A 117 8.86 -3.60 21.48
CA GLN A 117 9.34 -3.05 20.22
C GLN A 117 10.24 -4.05 19.46
N SER A 118 11.20 -4.66 20.15
CA SER A 118 12.10 -5.63 19.52
C SER A 118 11.37 -6.88 19.00
N LEU A 119 10.26 -7.27 19.63
CA LEU A 119 9.40 -8.36 19.16
C LEU A 119 8.50 -7.94 17.99
N ALA A 120 7.99 -6.71 17.99
CA ALA A 120 7.06 -6.21 16.97
C ALA A 120 7.77 -5.80 15.67
N TYR A 121 8.97 -5.24 15.75
CA TYR A 121 9.75 -4.76 14.60
C TYR A 121 9.90 -5.79 13.46
N PRO A 122 10.35 -7.05 13.69
CA PRO A 122 10.47 -8.02 12.59
C PRO A 122 9.13 -8.46 12.00
N ILE A 123 8.01 -8.24 12.71
CA ILE A 123 6.66 -8.54 12.22
C ILE A 123 6.18 -7.39 11.34
N GLU A 124 6.45 -6.16 11.76
CA GLU A 124 6.18 -4.95 10.98
C GLU A 124 6.98 -4.93 9.67
N ASP A 125 8.25 -5.30 9.71
CA ASP A 125 9.09 -5.39 8.52
C ASP A 125 8.52 -6.41 7.50
N LYS A 126 8.00 -7.55 7.95
CA LYS A 126 7.27 -8.50 7.09
C LYS A 126 6.00 -7.89 6.47
N ALA A 127 5.30 -7.03 7.21
CA ALA A 127 4.14 -6.33 6.67
C ALA A 127 4.55 -5.39 5.54
N ILE A 128 5.60 -4.59 5.75
CA ILE A 128 6.17 -3.68 4.76
C ILE A 128 6.59 -4.49 3.53
N GLN A 129 7.39 -5.55 3.70
CA GLN A 129 7.82 -6.40 2.58
C GLN A 129 6.64 -6.94 1.74
N ALA A 130 5.56 -7.41 2.38
CA ALA A 130 4.38 -7.89 1.65
C ALA A 130 3.71 -6.77 0.83
N PHE A 131 3.60 -5.57 1.39
CA PHE A 131 3.09 -4.40 0.69
C PHE A 131 4.02 -3.96 -0.45
N GLU A 132 5.33 -3.99 -0.26
CA GLU A 132 6.30 -3.64 -1.30
C GLU A 132 6.24 -4.62 -2.47
N ILE A 133 6.14 -5.92 -2.21
CA ILE A 133 5.97 -6.94 -3.26
C ILE A 133 4.69 -6.67 -4.05
N SER A 134 3.58 -6.33 -3.36
CA SER A 134 2.34 -5.95 -4.04
C SER A 134 2.51 -4.73 -4.95
N LEU A 135 3.17 -3.68 -4.45
CA LEU A 135 3.37 -2.44 -5.21
C LEU A 135 4.33 -2.64 -6.38
N GLN A 136 5.41 -3.40 -6.19
CA GLN A 136 6.36 -3.73 -7.25
C GLN A 136 5.70 -4.56 -8.35
N THR A 137 4.88 -5.55 -7.97
CA THR A 137 4.12 -6.38 -8.92
C THR A 137 3.15 -5.52 -9.73
N ALA A 138 2.38 -4.66 -9.05
CA ALA A 138 1.48 -3.70 -9.70
C ALA A 138 2.22 -2.81 -10.70
N ARG A 139 3.35 -2.21 -10.31
CA ARG A 139 4.18 -1.36 -11.18
C ARG A 139 4.73 -2.12 -12.39
N LYS A 140 5.27 -3.33 -12.17
CA LYS A 140 5.86 -4.16 -13.24
C LYS A 140 4.85 -4.50 -14.34
N HIS A 141 3.59 -4.72 -13.96
CA HIS A 141 2.52 -5.07 -14.89
C HIS A 141 1.67 -3.85 -15.34
N GLY A 142 2.03 -2.63 -14.93
CA GLY A 142 1.24 -1.43 -15.20
C GLY A 142 -0.19 -1.49 -14.65
N TYR A 143 -0.40 -2.29 -13.61
CA TYR A 143 -1.71 -2.62 -13.09
C TYR A 143 -2.03 -1.80 -11.84
N TYR A 144 -3.05 -0.94 -11.95
CA TYR A 144 -3.50 -0.09 -10.86
C TYR A 144 -4.91 -0.50 -10.45
N SER A 145 -5.05 -0.92 -9.19
CA SER A 145 -6.34 -1.29 -8.61
C SER A 145 -6.56 -0.56 -7.29
N ARG A 146 -7.77 -0.69 -6.74
CA ARG A 146 -8.10 -0.25 -5.38
C ARG A 146 -7.14 -0.82 -4.33
N TRP A 147 -6.58 -2.02 -4.54
CA TRP A 147 -5.66 -2.65 -3.61
C TRP A 147 -4.29 -2.00 -3.67
N THR A 148 -3.81 -1.66 -4.86
CA THR A 148 -2.55 -0.91 -5.04
C THR A 148 -2.61 0.43 -4.32
N LEU A 149 -3.74 1.14 -4.39
CA LEU A 149 -3.95 2.41 -3.69
C LEU A 149 -3.91 2.23 -2.16
N LYS A 150 -4.63 1.22 -1.64
CA LYS A 150 -4.62 0.91 -0.20
C LYS A 150 -3.24 0.47 0.29
N THR A 151 -2.52 -0.33 -0.50
CA THR A 151 -1.14 -0.75 -0.22
C THR A 151 -0.24 0.48 -0.09
N LEU A 152 -0.35 1.43 -1.01
CA LEU A 152 0.43 2.66 -0.96
C LEU A 152 0.10 3.48 0.30
N GLU A 153 -1.19 3.64 0.63
CA GLU A 153 -1.63 4.31 1.86
C GLU A 153 -1.02 3.66 3.13
N GLN A 154 -0.98 2.32 3.20
CA GLN A 154 -0.35 1.63 4.32
C GLN A 154 1.16 1.85 4.35
N LEU A 155 1.84 1.78 3.20
CA LEU A 155 3.28 2.05 3.12
C LEU A 155 3.63 3.47 3.57
N ARG A 156 2.83 4.48 3.22
CA ARG A 156 3.03 5.86 3.69
C ARG A 156 2.92 5.98 5.21
N LYS A 157 2.01 5.23 5.82
CA LYS A 157 1.82 5.23 7.29
C LYS A 157 2.98 4.54 8.02
N LEU A 158 3.50 3.46 7.45
CA LEU A 158 4.57 2.65 8.05
C LEU A 158 5.96 3.24 7.80
N ASP A 159 6.20 3.79 6.60
CA ASP A 159 7.47 4.40 6.18
C ASP A 159 7.23 5.69 5.36
N PRO A 160 6.92 6.81 6.03
CA PRO A 160 6.65 8.09 5.36
C PRO A 160 7.89 8.68 4.69
N ASN A 161 9.10 8.34 5.15
CA ASN A 161 10.35 8.84 4.56
C ASN A 161 10.57 8.25 3.16
N ARG A 162 10.29 6.96 2.98
CA ARG A 162 10.43 6.28 1.70
C ARG A 162 9.24 6.50 0.77
N TYR A 163 8.04 6.69 1.34
CA TYR A 163 6.82 6.93 0.60
C TYR A 163 6.19 8.25 1.06
N PRO A 164 6.64 9.41 0.54
CA PRO A 164 6.01 10.68 0.87
C PRO A 164 4.59 10.74 0.31
N GLU A 165 3.74 11.54 0.96
CA GLU A 165 2.48 11.93 0.35
C GLU A 165 2.77 12.67 -0.96
N PRO A 166 1.97 12.46 -2.02
CA PRO A 166 2.09 13.26 -3.23
C PRO A 166 1.91 14.70 -2.79
N SER A 167 2.90 15.56 -3.05
CA SER A 167 2.65 16.98 -2.88
C SER A 167 1.47 17.30 -3.79
N GLU A 168 0.39 17.80 -3.19
CA GLU A 168 -0.61 18.55 -3.94
C GLU A 168 0.04 19.86 -4.40
N MET A 169 1.06 19.75 -5.25
CA MET A 169 1.39 20.83 -6.16
C MET A 169 0.20 20.89 -7.10
N ARG A 170 -0.83 21.64 -6.69
CA ARG A 170 -1.61 22.39 -7.66
C ARG A 170 -0.54 23.06 -8.53
N PRO A 171 -0.46 22.78 -9.84
CA PRO A 171 0.32 23.65 -10.69
C PRO A 171 -0.16 25.05 -10.34
N GLY A 172 0.77 25.94 -9.98
CA GLY A 172 0.41 27.34 -9.81
C GLY A 172 -0.40 27.76 -11.03
N LEU A 173 -1.29 28.73 -10.86
CA LEU A 173 -2.07 29.34 -11.94
C LEU A 173 -1.21 29.90 -13.10
N ASP A 174 0.11 29.73 -13.06
CA ASP A 174 1.10 30.00 -14.10
C ASP A 174 0.71 29.45 -15.48
N TRP A 175 0.07 28.27 -15.56
CA TRP A 175 -0.41 27.75 -16.85
C TRP A 175 -1.60 28.55 -17.41
N MET A 176 -2.40 29.22 -16.57
CA MET A 176 -3.50 30.09 -17.00
C MET A 176 -3.01 31.46 -17.47
N ASP A 177 -1.87 31.94 -16.96
CA ASP A 177 -1.28 33.22 -17.37
C ASP A 177 -0.75 33.20 -18.82
N SER A 178 -0.54 32.02 -19.40
CA SER A 178 -0.15 31.86 -20.81
C SER A 178 -1.23 32.30 -21.81
N TYR A 179 -2.51 32.30 -21.42
CA TYR A 179 -3.62 32.72 -22.30
C TYR A 179 -3.96 34.20 -22.16
N THR A 180 -3.60 34.82 -21.03
CA THR A 180 -3.85 36.24 -20.73
C THR A 180 -2.69 37.16 -21.13
N THR A 181 -1.47 36.62 -21.26
CA THR A 181 -0.29 37.39 -21.69
C THR A 181 0.02 37.30 -23.18
N ALA A 182 -0.76 36.52 -23.95
CA ALA A 182 -0.69 36.61 -25.41
C ALA A 182 -1.18 38.01 -25.82
N PRO A 183 -0.33 38.89 -26.38
CA PRO A 183 -0.85 40.05 -27.06
C PRO A 183 -1.71 39.49 -28.19
N LEU A 184 -2.96 39.92 -28.27
CA LEU A 184 -3.82 39.71 -29.43
C LEU A 184 -3.04 40.17 -30.66
N MET A 185 -2.35 39.24 -31.32
CA MET A 185 -1.73 39.41 -32.64
C MET A 185 -2.86 39.46 -33.68
N MET A 186 -3.79 40.40 -33.50
CA MET A 186 -4.64 40.94 -34.55
C MET A 186 -3.81 41.98 -35.29
N LYS A 187 -2.99 41.47 -36.21
CA LYS A 187 -2.82 41.98 -37.57
C LYS A 187 -3.27 43.44 -37.80
N GLN A 188 -2.35 44.39 -37.70
CA GLN A 188 -2.41 45.61 -38.51
C GLN A 188 -1.09 45.78 -39.27
N SER A 189 -1.13 45.28 -40.50
CA SER A 189 -0.22 45.60 -41.58
C SER A 189 -0.34 47.07 -42.00
N ARG A 190 0.82 47.66 -42.34
CA ARG A 190 1.10 48.92 -43.10
C ARG A 190 1.29 50.20 -42.26
N ALA A 191 2.52 50.71 -42.21
CA ALA A 191 3.01 51.78 -43.11
C ALA A 191 4.37 52.37 -42.64
N ASN A 192 5.31 52.43 -43.60
CA ASN A 192 6.47 53.31 -43.76
C ASN A 192 6.92 54.24 -42.61
N GLY A 193 8.19 54.12 -42.23
CA GLY A 193 8.98 55.16 -41.57
C GLY A 193 10.45 55.08 -41.99
N TYR A 194 10.88 56.02 -42.84
CA TYR A 194 12.26 56.22 -43.27
C TYR A 194 13.10 56.71 -42.08
N ASP A 195 14.20 56.02 -41.75
CA ASP A 195 15.09 56.42 -40.66
C ASP A 195 16.33 57.17 -41.16
N ALA A 196 16.71 58.19 -40.41
CA ALA A 196 17.56 59.28 -40.80
C ALA A 196 19.04 59.04 -40.48
N LYS A 197 19.88 59.43 -41.44
CA LYS A 197 21.25 60.00 -41.28
C LYS A 197 22.11 59.48 -40.12
N THR A 198 23.17 58.75 -40.47
CA THR A 198 24.46 58.86 -39.78
C THR A 198 25.60 58.93 -40.80
N ARG A 199 26.15 60.14 -40.97
CA ARG A 199 27.33 60.43 -41.78
C ARG A 199 28.53 60.52 -40.82
N VAL A 200 29.40 59.52 -40.82
CA VAL A 200 30.73 59.62 -40.19
C VAL A 200 31.77 59.62 -41.31
N ARG A 201 32.39 60.80 -41.53
CA ARG A 201 33.52 60.99 -42.45
C ARG A 201 34.80 60.50 -41.75
N LYS A 202 35.51 59.57 -42.37
CA LYS A 202 36.96 59.39 -42.20
C LYS A 202 37.68 60.37 -43.14
N GLN A 203 38.65 61.09 -42.60
CA GLN A 203 39.91 61.43 -43.27
C GLN A 203 41.02 60.88 -42.40
#